data_AF-A0A946M7X8-F1
#
_entry.id   AF-A0A946M7X8-F1
#
_cell.length_a   1.000
_cell.length_b   1.000
_cell.length_c   1.000
_cell.angle_alpha   90.00
_cell.angle_beta   90.00
_cell.angle_gamma   90.00
#
_symmetry.space_group_name_H-M   'P 1'
#
loop_
_entity.id
_entity.type
_entity.pdbx_description
1 polymer ?
#
loop_
_entity_poly.entity_id
_entity_poly.type
_entity_poly.pdbx_seq_one_letter_code
_entity_poly.pdbx_strand_id
1 'polypeptide(L)'
;SSYRDNIAFKDEIAPNDLGLYTVTQDPNDRWKFRTAMLRNVEITGPYMHNGALQTLKDVVEFYNQGGIKQSGKMKNENLSPLMFPLNLSESEVDNIVEFLKTLTGSNVNELILDAKAAPIGEISLDDPNWFHENKPKY
;
A
#
# COMPACT_ATOMS: atom_id res chain seq x y z
N SER A 1 25.18 -23.49 10.42
CA SER A 1 26.31 -23.43 9.49
C SER A 1 25.70 -23.41 8.09
N SER A 2 25.75 -22.40 7.23
CA SER A 2 26.66 -21.27 7.01
C SER A 2 25.86 -20.08 6.42
N TYR A 3 25.71 -18.99 7.16
CA TYR A 3 25.11 -17.73 6.64
C TYR A 3 25.84 -16.52 7.23
N ARG A 4 27.16 -16.63 7.35
CA ARG A 4 28.03 -15.56 7.88
C ARG A 4 29.09 -15.06 6.91
N ASP A 5 29.29 -15.73 5.76
CA ASP A 5 30.47 -15.50 4.92
C ASP A 5 30.15 -15.06 3.48
N ASN A 6 29.01 -14.37 3.26
CA ASN A 6 28.77 -13.68 2.00
C ASN A 6 29.38 -12.27 2.07
N ILE A 7 30.66 -12.20 1.77
CA ILE A 7 31.54 -11.01 1.84
C ILE A 7 31.19 -9.93 0.78
N ALA A 8 30.15 -10.13 -0.02
CA ALA A 8 29.72 -9.20 -1.07
C ALA A 8 28.72 -8.12 -0.59
N PHE A 9 28.18 -8.23 0.64
CA PHE A 9 27.06 -7.38 1.09
C PHE A 9 27.29 -6.74 2.47
N LYS A 10 28.56 -6.64 2.90
CA LYS A 10 28.91 -6.19 4.26
C LYS A 10 28.66 -4.70 4.51
N ASP A 11 28.46 -3.91 3.45
CA ASP A 11 28.28 -2.45 3.50
C ASP A 11 26.87 -1.96 3.09
N GLU A 12 25.90 -2.86 2.88
CA GLU A 12 24.51 -2.44 2.65
C GLU A 12 23.87 -1.99 3.97
N ILE A 13 23.82 -0.67 4.16
CA ILE A 13 23.06 0.01 5.22
C ILE A 13 21.62 -0.58 5.22
N ALA A 14 21.18 -1.07 6.38
CA ALA A 14 19.98 -1.88 6.61
C ALA A 14 18.64 -1.33 6.05
N PRO A 15 17.57 -2.15 6.08
CA PRO A 15 17.26 -3.24 5.16
C PRO A 15 16.56 -2.66 3.93
N ASN A 16 17.23 -2.57 2.79
CA ASN A 16 16.57 -2.15 1.57
C ASN A 16 15.52 -3.22 1.21
N ASP A 17 14.22 -2.89 1.24
CA ASP A 17 13.18 -3.82 0.81
C ASP A 17 13.42 -4.15 -0.66
N LEU A 18 13.90 -5.37 -0.94
CA LEU A 18 14.26 -5.80 -2.28
C LEU A 18 13.02 -6.15 -3.12
N GLY A 19 11.81 -6.05 -2.55
CA GLY A 19 10.56 -6.32 -3.25
C GLY A 19 10.46 -7.76 -3.73
N LEU A 20 10.00 -7.95 -4.97
CA LEU A 20 9.77 -9.25 -5.60
C LEU A 20 11.01 -10.16 -5.59
N TYR A 21 12.22 -9.59 -5.62
CA TYR A 21 13.47 -10.36 -5.55
C TYR A 21 13.53 -11.31 -4.34
N THR A 22 12.95 -10.92 -3.19
CA THR A 22 12.92 -11.77 -1.99
C THR A 22 12.21 -13.11 -2.23
N VAL A 23 11.33 -13.16 -3.23
CA VAL A 23 10.60 -14.36 -3.65
C VAL A 23 11.27 -15.04 -4.85
N THR A 24 11.64 -14.29 -5.89
CA THR A 24 12.08 -14.86 -7.17
C THR A 24 13.57 -15.15 -7.24
N GLN A 25 14.39 -14.47 -6.42
CA GLN A 25 15.85 -14.50 -6.48
C GLN A 25 16.44 -14.04 -7.84
N ASP A 26 15.63 -13.44 -8.72
CA ASP A 26 16.10 -12.86 -10.00
C ASP A 26 16.55 -11.40 -9.79
N PRO A 27 17.82 -11.04 -10.02
CA PRO A 27 18.32 -9.67 -9.89
C PRO A 27 17.50 -8.61 -10.67
N ASN A 28 16.82 -9.02 -11.74
CA ASN A 28 15.95 -8.13 -12.53
C ASN A 28 14.63 -7.79 -11.82
N ASP A 29 14.28 -8.48 -10.74
CA ASP A 29 13.07 -8.26 -9.94
C ASP A 29 13.29 -7.40 -8.70
N ARG A 30 14.52 -6.91 -8.49
CA ARG A 30 14.81 -6.00 -7.37
C ARG A 30 13.95 -4.73 -7.46
N TRP A 31 13.37 -4.37 -6.32
CA TRP A 31 12.51 -3.20 -6.10
C TRP A 31 11.21 -3.18 -6.92
N LYS A 32 10.84 -4.31 -7.53
CA LYS A 32 9.50 -4.47 -8.09
C LYS A 32 8.52 -4.75 -6.97
N PHE A 33 7.43 -3.98 -6.95
CA PHE A 33 6.32 -4.17 -6.04
C PHE A 33 5.06 -4.47 -6.84
N ARG A 34 4.14 -5.22 -6.22
CA ARG A 34 2.82 -5.44 -6.81
C ARG A 34 2.06 -4.11 -6.86
N THR A 35 1.42 -3.82 -7.98
CA THR A 35 0.49 -2.69 -8.09
C THR A 35 -0.62 -2.83 -7.06
N ALA A 36 -0.78 -1.82 -6.20
CA ALA A 36 -1.84 -1.80 -5.19
C ALA A 36 -3.22 -1.59 -5.83
N MET A 37 -4.26 -2.11 -5.19
CA MET A 37 -5.64 -1.83 -5.59
C MET A 37 -6.02 -0.41 -5.18
N LEU A 38 -6.82 0.29 -5.99
CA LEU A 38 -7.23 1.67 -5.74
C LEU A 38 -8.59 1.81 -5.04
N ARG A 39 -9.30 0.69 -4.79
CA ARG A 39 -10.58 0.73 -4.07
C ARG A 39 -10.33 1.13 -2.62
N ASN A 40 -11.09 2.11 -2.11
CA ASN A 40 -10.95 2.69 -0.78
C ASN A 40 -9.57 3.31 -0.52
N VAL A 41 -8.84 3.73 -1.56
CA VAL A 41 -7.45 4.18 -1.40
C VAL A 41 -7.34 5.41 -0.49
N GLU A 42 -8.33 6.31 -0.49
CA GLU A 42 -8.38 7.51 0.36
C GLU A 42 -8.21 7.22 1.86
N ILE A 43 -8.71 6.07 2.34
CA ILE A 43 -8.76 5.73 3.77
C ILE A 43 -7.70 4.71 4.18
N THR A 44 -6.80 4.32 3.27
CA THR A 44 -5.75 3.31 3.52
C THR A 44 -4.34 3.91 3.59
N GLY A 45 -4.23 5.21 3.88
CA GLY A 45 -2.94 5.84 4.13
C GLY A 45 -2.26 5.28 5.40
N PRO A 46 -0.94 5.48 5.58
CA PRO A 46 -0.02 6.13 4.64
C PRO A 46 0.31 5.24 3.42
N TYR A 47 0.79 5.86 2.34
CA TYR A 47 0.91 5.27 1.01
C TYR A 47 2.33 4.80 0.68
N MET A 48 2.44 4.01 -0.40
CA MET A 48 3.63 3.26 -0.83
C MET A 48 3.92 2.03 0.04
N HIS A 49 4.83 1.16 -0.39
CA HIS A 49 5.18 -0.08 0.33
C HIS A 49 5.80 0.17 1.71
N ASN A 50 6.36 1.36 1.92
CA ASN A 50 7.04 1.77 3.15
C ASN A 50 6.29 2.87 3.92
N GLY A 51 5.08 3.26 3.49
CA GLY A 51 4.32 4.34 4.14
C GLY A 51 4.96 5.72 4.03
N ALA A 52 5.85 5.96 3.05
CA ALA A 52 6.61 7.20 2.95
C ALA A 52 5.75 8.43 2.61
N LEU A 53 4.61 8.24 1.95
CA LEU A 53 3.77 9.36 1.48
C LEU A 53 2.49 9.44 2.33
N GLN A 54 2.11 10.64 2.76
CA GLN A 54 1.02 10.82 3.71
C GLN A 54 -0.33 11.06 3.02
N THR A 55 -0.32 11.69 1.84
CA THR A 55 -1.54 12.06 1.13
C THR A 55 -1.62 11.46 -0.27
N LEU A 56 -2.84 11.35 -0.82
CA LEU A 56 -3.04 10.97 -2.22
C LEU A 56 -2.41 11.99 -3.18
N LYS A 57 -2.38 13.27 -2.80
CA LYS A 57 -1.73 14.32 -3.60
C LYS A 57 -0.23 14.05 -3.72
N ASP A 58 0.44 13.71 -2.62
CA ASP A 58 1.87 13.34 -2.64
C ASP A 58 2.13 12.15 -3.57
N VAL A 59 1.22 11.16 -3.58
CA VAL A 59 1.30 9.99 -4.47
C VAL A 59 1.18 10.41 -5.93
N VAL A 60 0.19 11.22 -6.28
CA VAL A 60 -0.01 11.68 -7.66
C VAL A 60 1.17 12.54 -8.11
N GLU A 61 1.65 13.44 -7.26
CA GLU A 61 2.83 14.27 -7.55
C GLU A 61 4.10 13.43 -7.72
N PHE A 62 4.30 12.40 -6.90
CA PHE A 62 5.40 11.46 -7.05
C PHE A 62 5.42 10.80 -8.44
N TYR A 63 4.26 10.32 -8.90
CA TYR A 63 4.14 9.76 -10.25
C TYR A 63 4.29 10.83 -11.34
N ASN A 64 3.76 12.04 -11.12
CA ASN A 64 3.91 13.17 -12.03
C ASN A 64 5.38 13.57 -12.26
N GLN A 65 6.24 13.39 -11.24
CA GLN A 65 7.69 13.61 -11.34
C GLN A 65 8.46 12.44 -12.01
N GLY A 66 7.78 11.33 -12.31
CA GLY A 66 8.40 10.13 -12.87
C GLY A 66 9.11 9.26 -11.83
N GLY A 67 8.74 9.39 -10.54
CA GLY A 67 9.22 8.55 -9.44
C GLY A 67 10.70 8.70 -9.08
N ILE A 68 11.24 7.70 -8.38
CA ILE A 68 12.61 7.71 -7.86
C ILE A 68 13.58 7.16 -8.91
N LYS A 69 14.25 8.07 -9.63
CA LYS A 69 15.33 7.73 -10.56
C LYS A 69 16.64 7.39 -9.84
N GLN A 70 16.86 8.02 -8.68
CA GLN A 70 18.05 7.82 -7.85
C GLN A 70 17.72 8.06 -6.37
N SER A 71 18.34 7.28 -5.49
CA SER A 71 18.33 7.50 -4.05
C SER A 71 19.77 7.59 -3.56
N GLY A 72 20.20 8.79 -3.17
CA GLY A 72 21.61 9.05 -2.86
C GLY A 72 22.52 8.76 -4.06
N LYS A 73 23.48 7.84 -3.88
CA LYS A 73 24.41 7.41 -4.95
C LYS A 73 23.87 6.24 -5.79
N MET A 74 22.76 5.63 -5.39
CA MET A 74 22.19 4.46 -6.05
C MET A 74 21.23 4.90 -7.14
N LYS A 75 21.45 4.45 -8.37
CA LYS A 75 20.49 4.60 -9.47
C LYS A 75 19.46 3.49 -9.42
N ASN A 76 18.22 3.80 -9.76
CA ASN A 76 17.19 2.78 -9.90
C ASN A 76 17.30 2.14 -11.29
N GLU A 77 18.13 1.10 -11.40
CA GLU A 77 18.43 0.41 -12.67
C GLU A 77 17.23 -0.33 -13.26
N ASN A 78 16.29 -0.76 -12.41
CA ASN A 78 15.10 -1.53 -12.78
C ASN A 78 13.84 -0.65 -12.86
N LEU A 79 13.99 0.68 -12.96
CA LEU A 79 12.86 1.57 -13.07
C LEU A 79 12.11 1.31 -14.38
N SER A 80 10.78 1.20 -14.29
CA SER A 80 9.92 0.97 -15.46
C SER A 80 10.09 2.10 -16.50
N PRO A 81 10.13 1.80 -17.81
CA PRO A 81 10.15 2.83 -18.85
C PRO A 81 8.88 3.69 -18.86
N LEU A 82 7.80 3.26 -18.20
CA LEU A 82 6.58 4.04 -18.02
C LEU A 82 6.69 5.10 -16.90
N MET A 83 7.79 5.10 -16.13
CA MET A 83 8.05 6.11 -15.11
C MET A 83 8.84 7.28 -15.69
N PHE A 84 8.11 8.27 -16.17
CA PHE A 84 8.66 9.52 -16.68
C PHE A 84 7.77 10.70 -16.23
N PRO A 85 8.31 11.94 -16.22
CA PRO A 85 7.52 13.10 -15.83
C PRO A 85 6.29 13.27 -16.74
N LEU A 86 5.11 13.36 -16.13
CA LEU A 86 3.85 13.49 -16.86
C LEU A 86 3.52 14.96 -17.18
N ASN A 87 4.19 15.90 -16.48
CA ASN A 87 4.00 17.35 -16.62
C ASN A 87 2.54 17.79 -16.45
N LEU A 88 1.82 17.12 -15.55
CA LEU A 88 0.46 17.51 -15.16
C LEU A 88 0.48 18.87 -14.47
N SER A 89 -0.51 19.69 -14.80
CA SER A 89 -0.82 20.91 -14.07
C SER A 89 -1.40 20.62 -12.68
N GLU A 90 -1.37 21.62 -11.80
CA GLU A 90 -1.93 21.49 -10.45
C GLU A 90 -3.42 21.10 -10.48
N SER A 91 -4.20 21.67 -11.40
CA SER A 91 -5.62 21.35 -11.55
C SER A 91 -5.85 19.90 -12.02
N GLU A 92 -4.99 19.38 -12.89
CA GLU A 92 -5.07 17.97 -13.31
C GLU A 92 -4.71 17.02 -12.17
N VAL A 93 -3.71 17.37 -11.36
CA VAL A 93 -3.37 16.61 -10.14
C VAL A 93 -4.57 16.58 -9.19
N ASP A 94 -5.17 17.74 -8.91
CA ASP A 94 -6.33 17.82 -8.00
C ASP A 94 -7.54 17.03 -8.55
N ASN A 95 -7.79 17.08 -9.87
CA ASN A 95 -8.85 16.29 -10.50
C ASN A 95 -8.62 14.77 -10.37
N ILE A 96 -7.38 14.31 -10.49
CA ILE A 96 -7.03 12.90 -10.29
C ILE A 96 -7.25 12.50 -8.84
N VAL A 97 -6.82 13.35 -7.89
CA VAL A 97 -7.03 13.09 -6.46
C VAL A 97 -8.53 12.98 -6.17
N GLU A 98 -9.34 13.88 -6.72
CA GLU A 98 -10.80 13.83 -6.53
C GLU A 98 -11.42 12.56 -7.14
N PHE A 99 -10.99 12.18 -8.34
CA PHE A 99 -11.38 10.91 -8.94
C PHE A 99 -11.02 9.71 -8.04
N LEU A 100 -9.83 9.68 -7.45
CA LEU A 100 -9.41 8.58 -6.57
C LEU A 100 -10.28 8.46 -5.31
N LYS A 101 -10.76 9.57 -4.76
CA LYS A 101 -11.72 9.56 -3.62
C LYS A 101 -13.05 8.92 -4.00
N THR A 102 -13.49 9.07 -5.25
CA THR A 102 -14.74 8.43 -5.71
C THR A 102 -14.68 6.89 -5.71
N LEU A 103 -13.48 6.31 -5.59
CA LEU A 103 -13.28 4.86 -5.48
C LEU A 103 -13.50 4.32 -4.05
N THR A 104 -13.88 5.20 -3.11
CA THR A 104 -14.26 4.84 -1.74
C THR A 104 -15.75 4.49 -1.67
N GLY A 105 -16.07 3.29 -1.17
CA GLY A 105 -17.46 2.84 -1.00
C GLY A 105 -18.20 3.61 0.10
N SER A 106 -19.49 3.89 -0.10
CA SER A 106 -20.34 4.57 0.88
C SER A 106 -20.61 3.76 2.15
N ASN A 107 -20.45 2.43 2.07
CA ASN A 107 -20.73 1.50 3.15
C ASN A 107 -19.57 1.33 4.15
N VAL A 108 -18.43 2.03 3.96
CA VAL A 108 -17.28 1.92 4.88
C VAL A 108 -17.69 2.31 6.31
N ASN A 109 -18.48 3.38 6.46
CA ASN A 109 -18.93 3.83 7.78
C ASN A 109 -19.84 2.80 8.45
N GLU A 110 -20.73 2.15 7.69
CA GLU A 110 -21.60 1.08 8.18
C GLU A 110 -20.78 -0.14 8.62
N LEU A 111 -19.78 -0.55 7.83
CA LEU A 111 -18.87 -1.66 8.19
C LEU A 111 -18.07 -1.36 9.46
N ILE A 112 -17.65 -0.11 9.66
CA ILE A 112 -16.94 0.30 10.89
C ILE A 112 -17.89 0.25 12.10
N LEU A 113 -19.14 0.67 11.93
CA LEU A 113 -20.15 0.59 12.98
C LEU A 113 -20.45 -0.87 13.34
N ASP A 114 -20.64 -1.73 12.35
CA ASP A 114 -20.89 -3.17 12.54
C ASP A 114 -19.70 -3.85 13.20
N ALA A 115 -18.47 -3.57 12.77
CA ALA A 115 -17.26 -4.13 13.36
C ALA A 115 -17.08 -3.73 14.84
N LYS A 116 -17.50 -2.52 15.23
CA LYS A 116 -17.50 -2.06 16.62
C LYS A 116 -18.65 -2.64 17.45
N ALA A 117 -19.78 -2.92 16.81
CA ALA A 117 -20.95 -3.52 17.44
C ALA A 117 -20.82 -5.03 17.63
N ALA A 118 -19.90 -5.68 16.89
CA ALA A 118 -19.58 -7.09 17.05
C ALA A 118 -19.03 -7.36 18.47
N PRO A 119 -19.64 -8.28 19.25
CA PRO A 119 -19.15 -8.62 20.58
C PRO A 119 -17.76 -9.24 20.46
N ILE A 120 -16.80 -8.75 21.26
CA ILE A 120 -15.45 -9.32 21.36
C ILE A 120 -15.46 -10.33 22.51
N GLY A 121 -15.50 -11.62 22.18
CA GLY A 121 -15.45 -12.73 23.12
C GLY A 121 -15.62 -14.07 22.39
N GLU A 122 -15.08 -15.16 22.94
CA GLU A 122 -15.31 -16.50 22.40
C GLU A 122 -16.81 -16.75 22.28
N ILE A 123 -17.22 -17.23 21.10
CA ILE A 123 -18.55 -17.83 20.89
C ILE A 123 -18.56 -19.17 21.65
N SER A 124 -18.60 -19.08 22.98
CA SER A 124 -18.83 -20.21 23.85
C SER A 124 -20.28 -20.64 23.66
N LEU A 125 -20.51 -21.96 23.61
CA LEU A 125 -21.85 -22.57 23.54
C LEU A 125 -22.76 -22.18 24.72
N ASP A 126 -22.21 -21.48 25.73
CA ASP A 126 -22.92 -21.03 26.93
C ASP A 126 -23.27 -19.53 26.92
N ASP A 127 -23.11 -18.79 25.80
CA ASP A 127 -23.58 -17.40 25.71
C ASP A 127 -25.13 -17.34 25.64
N PRO A 128 -25.83 -16.79 26.67
CA PRO A 128 -27.28 -16.70 26.68
C PRO A 128 -27.86 -15.75 25.62
N ASN A 129 -27.03 -14.95 24.94
CA ASN A 129 -27.44 -14.06 23.85
C ASN A 129 -27.39 -14.69 22.45
N TRP A 130 -27.17 -16.01 22.35
CA TRP A 130 -27.10 -16.73 21.06
C TRP A 130 -28.41 -16.72 20.24
N PHE A 131 -29.54 -16.33 20.84
CA PHE A 131 -30.86 -16.28 20.21
C PHE A 131 -31.59 -14.96 20.47
N HIS A 132 -31.00 -13.82 20.08
CA HIS A 132 -31.81 -12.62 19.82
C HIS A 132 -32.00 -12.46 18.32
N GLU A 133 -33.28 -12.53 17.92
CA GLU A 133 -33.87 -12.47 16.57
C GLU A 133 -33.61 -11.16 15.80
N ASN A 134 -32.40 -10.59 15.87
CA ASN A 134 -32.02 -9.49 14.99
C ASN A 134 -31.46 -10.06 13.68
N LYS A 135 -32.32 -10.74 12.91
CA LYS A 135 -32.04 -10.93 11.48
C LYS A 135 -32.09 -9.55 10.82
N PRO A 136 -31.03 -9.10 10.12
CA PRO A 136 -31.19 -7.98 9.21
C PRO A 136 -32.26 -8.37 8.18
N LYS A 137 -33.30 -7.55 8.05
CA LYS A 137 -34.28 -7.68 6.98
C LYS A 137 -33.61 -7.25 5.68
N TYR A 138 -33.04 -8.21 4.94
CA TYR A 138 -32.84 -8.12 3.50
C TYR A 138 -33.26 -9.45 2.88
#